data_AF-A0A9I9DT28-F1
#
_entry.id   AF-A0A9I9DT28-F1
#
_cell.length_a   1.000
_cell.length_b   1.000
_cell.length_c   1.000
_cell.angle_alpha   90.00
_cell.angle_beta   90.00
_cell.angle_gamma   90.00
#
_symmetry.space_group_name_H-M   'P 1'
#
loop_
_entity.id
_entity.type
_entity.pdbx_description
1 polymer ?
#
loop_
_entity_poly.entity_id
_entity_poly.type
_entity_poly.pdbx_seq_one_letter_code
_entity_poly.pdbx_strand_id
1 'polypeptide(L)'
;MTSLVQGLHGKPSEGYPKGYPFVAGRNNVIACAKHFVGDGGTDKGLNEGNTIIDSYDELERIHVAPYLDFFAQGVSTVMTSYSSWNGNPLHAHHFLLTQVL
;
A
#
# COMPACT_ATOMS: atom_id res chain seq x y z
N MET A 1 6.63 -2.77 19.81
CA MET A 1 5.18 -2.54 19.65
C MET A 1 4.73 -3.41 18.48
N THR A 2 3.69 -4.23 18.64
CA THR A 2 3.14 -5.02 17.51
C THR A 2 2.38 -4.09 16.58
N SER A 3 2.69 -4.11 15.29
CA SER A 3 1.96 -3.33 14.28
C SER A 3 0.57 -3.91 14.02
N LEU A 4 -0.31 -3.13 13.38
CA LEU A 4 -1.64 -3.60 13.00
C LEU A 4 -1.57 -4.85 12.09
N VAL A 5 -0.64 -4.87 11.12
CA VAL A 5 -0.45 -6.01 10.21
C VAL A 5 -0.08 -7.27 10.99
N GLN A 6 0.91 -7.22 11.87
CA GLN A 6 1.32 -8.38 12.67
C GLN A 6 0.27 -8.80 13.71
N GLY A 7 -0.55 -7.85 14.19
CA GLY A 7 -1.68 -8.17 15.06
C GLY A 7 -2.77 -8.98 14.33
N LEU A 8 -3.06 -8.63 13.08
CA LEU A 8 -4.03 -9.34 12.24
C LEU A 8 -3.48 -10.68 11.73
N HIS A 9 -2.28 -10.68 11.18
CA HIS A 9 -1.66 -11.84 10.52
C HIS A 9 -0.98 -12.81 11.47
N GLY A 10 -0.50 -12.33 12.62
CA GLY A 10 0.58 -12.97 13.35
C GLY A 10 1.96 -12.50 12.84
N LYS A 11 3.02 -12.87 13.58
CA LYS A 11 4.39 -12.46 13.25
C LYS A 11 5.07 -13.52 12.36
N PRO A 12 5.63 -13.16 11.19
CA PRO A 12 6.45 -14.07 10.39
C PRO A 12 7.64 -14.60 11.20
N SER A 13 8.06 -15.83 10.92
CA SER A 13 9.28 -16.40 11.53
C SER A 13 10.52 -15.63 11.07
N GLU A 14 11.59 -15.71 11.86
CA GLU A 14 12.89 -15.21 11.42
C GLU A 14 13.32 -15.91 10.11
N GLY A 15 13.82 -15.13 9.16
CA GLY A 15 14.18 -15.62 7.82
C GLY A 15 13.02 -15.75 6.82
N TYR A 16 11.77 -15.42 7.20
CA TYR A 16 10.67 -15.37 6.23
C TYR A 16 10.97 -14.33 5.12
N PRO A 17 10.74 -14.65 3.83
CA PRO A 17 11.03 -13.74 2.73
C PRO A 17 10.29 -12.40 2.86
N LYS A 18 11.01 -11.29 2.72
CA LYS A 18 10.38 -9.95 2.68
C LYS A 18 9.55 -9.80 1.41
N GLY A 19 8.41 -9.11 1.52
CA GLY A 19 7.50 -8.88 0.40
C GLY A 19 6.59 -10.07 0.05
N TYR A 20 6.70 -11.20 0.76
CA TYR A 20 5.80 -12.33 0.58
C TYR A 20 4.58 -12.23 1.52
N PRO A 21 3.39 -12.65 1.07
CA PRO A 21 2.18 -12.61 1.89
C PRO A 21 2.24 -13.63 3.04
N PHE A 22 1.98 -13.19 4.27
CA PHE A 22 2.00 -14.06 5.45
C PHE A 22 0.66 -14.07 6.19
N VAL A 23 0.27 -15.23 6.73
CA VAL A 23 -0.76 -15.37 7.76
C VAL A 23 -0.43 -16.61 8.59
N ALA A 24 -0.41 -16.48 9.92
CA ALA A 24 0.10 -17.52 10.81
C ALA A 24 -0.82 -18.76 10.90
N GLY A 25 -2.11 -18.62 10.63
CA GLY A 25 -3.03 -19.75 10.62
C GLY A 25 -4.49 -19.35 10.78
N ARG A 26 -5.32 -20.34 11.14
CA ARG A 26 -6.79 -20.23 11.15
C ARG A 26 -7.37 -19.24 12.17
N ASN A 27 -6.57 -18.80 13.14
CA ASN A 27 -6.98 -17.84 14.16
C ASN A 27 -6.58 -16.40 13.80
N ASN A 28 -6.00 -16.20 12.61
CA ASN A 28 -5.54 -14.92 12.10
C ASN A 28 -6.32 -14.54 10.85
N VAL A 29 -6.29 -13.26 10.50
CA VAL A 29 -7.01 -12.72 9.35
C VAL A 29 -6.06 -12.01 8.42
N ILE A 30 -6.38 -12.03 7.13
CA ILE A 30 -5.60 -11.34 6.10
C ILE A 30 -5.81 -9.83 6.22
N ALA A 31 -4.72 -9.09 6.40
CA ALA A 31 -4.66 -7.65 6.32
C ALA A 31 -4.58 -7.15 4.86
N CYS A 32 -5.04 -5.91 4.66
CA CYS A 32 -4.97 -5.19 3.40
C CYS A 32 -4.33 -3.82 3.61
N ALA A 33 -3.22 -3.54 2.92
CA ALA A 33 -2.67 -2.19 2.84
C ALA A 33 -3.47 -1.40 1.80
N LYS A 34 -4.02 -0.25 2.20
CA LYS A 34 -4.90 0.52 1.32
C LYS A 34 -4.90 2.02 1.64
N HIS A 35 -5.20 2.90 0.67
CA HIS A 35 -5.41 2.57 -0.75
C HIS A 35 -4.19 2.99 -1.59
N PHE A 36 -3.71 2.10 -2.45
CA PHE A 36 -2.50 2.31 -3.25
C PHE A 36 -2.81 3.12 -4.51
N VAL A 37 -2.29 4.33 -4.71
CA VAL A 37 -1.46 5.13 -3.80
C VAL A 37 -1.83 6.61 -3.87
N GLY A 38 -1.56 7.35 -2.80
CA GLY A 38 -1.79 8.80 -2.77
C GLY A 38 -3.25 9.20 -2.55
N ASP A 39 -4.08 8.30 -2.01
CA ASP A 39 -5.48 8.57 -1.64
C ASP A 39 -5.61 9.76 -0.66
N GLY A 40 -4.65 9.93 0.25
CA GLY A 40 -4.59 11.09 1.15
C GLY A 40 -4.06 12.40 0.55
N GLY A 41 -3.62 12.41 -0.71
CA GLY A 41 -2.97 13.55 -1.38
C GLY A 41 -3.84 14.31 -2.37
N THR A 42 -5.14 14.00 -2.45
CA THR A 42 -6.06 14.58 -3.44
C THR A 42 -6.21 16.09 -3.27
N ASP A 43 -6.32 16.83 -4.39
CA ASP A 43 -6.52 18.28 -4.40
C ASP A 43 -7.67 18.68 -3.45
N LYS A 44 -7.35 19.58 -2.51
CA LYS A 44 -8.27 20.09 -1.48
C LYS A 44 -8.96 19.00 -0.64
N GLY A 45 -8.39 17.81 -0.55
CA GLY A 45 -8.95 16.69 0.21
C GLY A 45 -10.25 16.12 -0.40
N LEU A 46 -10.47 16.31 -1.70
CA LEU A 46 -11.62 15.73 -2.38
C LEU A 46 -11.48 14.19 -2.44
N ASN A 47 -12.35 13.49 -1.73
CA ASN A 47 -12.40 12.02 -1.76
C ASN A 47 -12.50 11.51 -3.21
N GLU A 48 -11.68 10.51 -3.56
CA GLU A 48 -11.58 9.94 -4.92
C GLU A 48 -11.11 10.92 -6.01
N GLY A 49 -10.62 12.10 -5.59
CA GLY A 49 -10.15 13.15 -6.47
C GLY A 49 -8.78 12.87 -7.12
N ASN A 50 -8.18 13.95 -7.61
CA ASN A 50 -6.88 13.89 -8.27
C ASN A 50 -5.76 14.30 -7.31
N THR A 51 -4.77 13.44 -7.11
CA THR A 51 -3.52 13.76 -6.42
C THR A 51 -2.57 14.39 -7.42
N ILE A 52 -2.20 15.65 -7.18
CA ILE A 52 -1.38 16.48 -8.07
C ILE A 52 0.01 16.60 -7.45
N ILE A 53 0.96 15.84 -7.96
CA ILE A 53 2.35 15.79 -7.49
C ILE A 53 3.26 15.75 -8.71
N ASP A 54 4.21 16.68 -8.79
CA ASP A 54 4.98 16.96 -10.00
C ASP A 54 5.94 15.83 -10.41
N SER A 55 6.36 14.98 -9.47
CA SER A 55 7.32 13.90 -9.71
C SER A 55 6.93 12.58 -9.05
N TYR A 56 7.38 11.47 -9.66
CA TYR A 56 7.29 10.17 -9.01
C TYR A 56 8.07 10.14 -7.68
N ASP A 57 9.26 10.75 -7.63
CA ASP A 57 10.10 10.75 -6.42
C ASP A 57 9.38 11.36 -5.21
N GLU A 58 8.58 12.41 -5.43
CA GLU A 58 7.78 13.01 -4.37
C GLU A 58 6.56 12.14 -3.98
N LEU A 59 5.87 11.56 -4.96
CA LEU A 59 4.80 10.57 -4.71
C LEU A 59 5.35 9.39 -3.92
N GLU A 60 6.54 8.91 -4.27
CA GLU A 60 7.21 7.79 -3.63
C GLU A 60 7.57 8.12 -2.18
N ARG A 61 8.24 9.25 -1.98
CA ARG A 61 8.71 9.71 -0.67
C ARG A 61 7.56 9.89 0.33
N ILE A 62 6.41 10.36 -0.10
CA ILE A 62 5.28 10.68 0.79
C ILE A 62 4.27 9.52 0.87
N HIS A 63 3.85 8.99 -0.27
CA HIS A 63 2.67 8.13 -0.34
C HIS A 63 3.00 6.66 -0.60
N VAL A 64 4.14 6.33 -1.22
CA VAL A 64 4.57 4.93 -1.43
C VAL A 64 5.40 4.41 -0.25
N ALA A 65 6.27 5.25 0.33
CA ALA A 65 7.21 4.85 1.39
C ALA A 65 6.57 4.03 2.54
N PRO A 66 5.35 4.35 3.05
CA PRO A 66 4.71 3.55 4.09
C PRO A 66 4.41 2.08 3.71
N TYR A 67 4.28 1.77 2.41
CA TYR A 67 4.00 0.41 1.95
C TYR A 67 5.18 -0.55 2.16
N LEU A 68 6.41 -0.04 2.16
CA LEU A 68 7.61 -0.85 2.40
C LEU A 68 7.56 -1.53 3.78
N ASP A 69 7.05 -0.83 4.79
CA ASP A 69 6.89 -1.39 6.13
C ASP A 69 5.82 -2.48 6.15
N PHE A 70 4.71 -2.31 5.43
CA PHE A 70 3.66 -3.33 5.32
C PHE A 70 4.17 -4.59 4.60
N PHE A 71 4.98 -4.43 3.54
CA PHE A 71 5.61 -5.56 2.83
C PHE A 71 6.65 -6.28 3.69
N ALA A 72 7.45 -5.55 4.46
CA ALA A 72 8.39 -6.14 5.42
C ALA A 72 7.69 -6.96 6.51
N GLN A 73 6.42 -6.66 6.79
CA GLN A 73 5.59 -7.34 7.77
C GLN A 73 4.72 -8.47 7.18
N GLY A 74 4.75 -8.65 5.86
CA GLY A 74 4.03 -9.71 5.17
C GLY A 74 2.56 -9.42 4.86
N VAL A 75 2.17 -8.15 4.68
CA VAL A 75 0.81 -7.79 4.25
C VAL A 75 0.40 -8.63 3.03
N SER A 76 -0.80 -9.23 3.04
CA SER A 76 -1.14 -10.23 2.01
C SER A 76 -1.88 -9.64 0.81
N THR A 77 -2.49 -8.47 0.98
CA THR A 77 -3.23 -7.80 -0.10
C THR A 77 -2.94 -6.31 -0.08
N VAL A 78 -2.96 -5.72 -1.27
CA VAL A 78 -2.94 -4.27 -1.47
C VAL A 78 -4.19 -3.92 -2.29
N MET A 79 -4.93 -2.90 -1.84
CA MET A 79 -6.12 -2.42 -2.55
C MET A 79 -5.80 -1.09 -3.23
N THR A 80 -6.08 -1.00 -4.53
CA THR A 80 -5.88 0.21 -5.32
C THR A 80 -6.83 1.34 -4.88
N SER A 81 -6.36 2.57 -4.94
CA SER A 81 -7.15 3.78 -4.68
C SER A 81 -8.09 4.10 -5.83
N TYR A 82 -9.25 4.68 -5.49
CA TYR A 82 -10.14 5.30 -6.47
C TYR A 82 -9.59 6.61 -7.03
N SER A 83 -8.65 7.26 -6.32
CA SER A 83 -8.05 8.51 -6.76
C SER A 83 -7.31 8.38 -8.09
N SER A 84 -7.02 9.52 -8.69
CA SER A 84 -6.12 9.64 -9.83
C SER A 84 -4.77 10.22 -9.39
N TRP A 85 -3.70 9.94 -10.14
CA TRP A 85 -2.44 10.68 -10.04
C TRP A 85 -2.20 11.44 -11.33
N ASN A 86 -2.05 12.77 -11.24
CA ASN A 86 -1.87 13.66 -12.38
C ASN A 86 -2.87 13.42 -13.52
N GLY A 87 -4.14 13.17 -13.16
CA GLY A 87 -5.26 12.95 -14.07
C GLY A 87 -5.45 11.50 -14.54
N ASN A 88 -4.55 10.57 -14.19
CA ASN A 88 -4.66 9.16 -14.57
C ASN A 88 -5.28 8.32 -13.44
N PRO A 89 -6.42 7.64 -13.67
CA PRO A 89 -7.04 6.79 -12.66
C PRO A 89 -6.13 5.65 -12.22
N LEU A 90 -5.99 5.45 -10.90
CA LEU A 90 -5.03 4.48 -10.37
C LEU A 90 -5.40 3.02 -10.69
N HIS A 91 -6.69 2.71 -10.80
CA HIS A 91 -7.16 1.40 -11.24
C HIS A 91 -6.74 1.02 -12.68
N ALA A 92 -6.29 1.99 -13.49
CA ALA A 92 -5.79 1.77 -14.85
C ALA A 92 -4.28 2.03 -14.98
N HIS A 93 -3.56 2.26 -13.87
CA HIS A 93 -2.20 2.78 -13.90
C HIS A 93 -1.13 1.67 -13.87
N HIS A 94 -0.84 1.05 -15.02
CA HIS A 94 0.10 -0.08 -15.15
C HIS A 94 1.47 0.15 -14.49
N PHE A 95 2.10 1.32 -14.70
CA PHE A 95 3.41 1.61 -14.10
C PHE A 95 3.37 1.47 -12.56
N LEU A 96 2.35 2.03 -11.91
CA LEU A 96 2.23 1.97 -10.45
C LEU A 96 1.81 0.58 -9.97
N LEU A 97 0.85 -0.06 -10.64
CA LEU A 97 0.29 -1.35 -10.19
C LEU A 97 1.13 -2.57 -10.53
N THR A 98 2.10 -2.46 -11.44
CA THR A 98 2.85 -3.62 -11.94
C THR A 98 4.36 -3.42 -11.96
N GLN A 99 4.84 -2.19 -12.13
CA GLN A 99 6.29 -1.92 -12.18
C GLN A 99 6.82 -1.35 -10.86
N VAL A 100 5.98 -0.68 -10.09
CA VAL A 100 6.33 -0.14 -8.76
C VAL A 100 5.90 -1.08 -7.64
N LEU A 101 4.62 -1.49 -7.62
CA LEU A 101 4.07 -2.44 -6.64
C LEU A 101 4.65 -3.84 -6.82
#